data_AF-A0A3D3TDN8-F1
#
_entry.id   AF-A0A3D3TDN8-F1
#
_cell.length_a   1.000
_cell.length_b   1.000
_cell.length_c   1.000
_cell.angle_alpha   90.00
_cell.angle_beta   90.00
_cell.angle_gamma   90.00
#
_symmetry.space_group_name_H-M   'P 1'
#
loop_
_entity.id
_entity.type
_entity.pdbx_description
1 polymer ?
#
loop_
_entity_poly.entity_id
_entity_poly.type
_entity_poly.pdbx_seq_one_letter_code
_entity_poly.pdbx_strand_id
1 'polypeptide(L)'
;PILKVGEEPCFEFLNGTEKKDNPENNKKYDLDIKCIDTFSEDKLIEAYATYPDGSKKLCGQLRVLANNEVLKFCVLFIKVGLKVDGSWERANLSNAEKTQMENIFNQAMIEVISPPTVEFDITPTTPPAGIDSRITNLLESHSGSDKFFPKRNGISDRAGGMINGAFEGHLRNIGQYERFSNYMFIHNVNIKAQNPLPDNKFDQTNGFTAVSSGVIVLFLGHEAETLPHEMMHVVGLPHTYTGKETESNAEYTWKARTTDNILDYSHQLTPAISRVTTWQWQWQKARSFVRRQTRKENNRVMKESMEKLKATMKQNMPNIKSQL
;
A
#
# COMPACT_ATOMS: atom_id res chain seq x y z
N PRO A 1 -5.57 35.83 24.22
CA PRO A 1 -5.69 35.81 22.74
C PRO A 1 -6.60 34.65 22.34
N ILE A 2 -7.44 34.84 21.33
CA ILE A 2 -8.30 33.79 20.75
C ILE A 2 -7.66 33.37 19.42
N LEU A 3 -7.42 32.08 19.23
CA LEU A 3 -6.92 31.57 17.96
C LEU A 3 -8.06 31.52 16.94
N LYS A 4 -7.83 32.11 15.76
CA LYS A 4 -8.75 32.08 14.62
C LYS A 4 -8.00 31.61 13.38
N VAL A 5 -8.61 30.74 12.60
CA VAL A 5 -8.11 30.37 11.27
C VAL A 5 -8.68 31.36 10.25
N GLY A 6 -7.85 31.81 9.32
CA GLY A 6 -8.28 32.67 8.21
C GLY A 6 -9.36 31.99 7.39
N GLU A 7 -10.31 32.76 6.88
CA GLU A 7 -11.34 32.24 6.00
C GLU A 7 -10.71 31.91 4.65
N GLU A 8 -10.82 30.64 4.23
CA GLU A 8 -10.53 30.24 2.86
C GLU A 8 -11.69 29.43 2.29
N PRO A 9 -12.29 29.81 1.13
CA PRO A 9 -13.55 29.24 0.64
C PRO A 9 -13.56 27.71 0.48
N CYS A 10 -12.41 27.10 0.19
CA CYS A 10 -12.28 25.65 0.00
C CYS A 10 -12.12 24.88 1.31
N PHE A 11 -12.07 25.56 2.46
CA PHE A 11 -11.80 24.95 3.76
C PHE A 11 -12.81 25.38 4.82
N GLU A 12 -13.24 24.40 5.61
CA GLU A 12 -14.06 24.60 6.79
C GLU A 12 -13.20 24.38 8.04
N PHE A 13 -13.15 25.37 8.91
CA PHE A 13 -12.56 25.21 10.23
C PHE A 13 -13.58 24.58 11.17
N LEU A 14 -13.29 23.38 11.67
CA LEU A 14 -14.22 22.60 12.48
C LEU A 14 -14.06 22.90 13.97
N ASN A 15 -12.83 22.84 14.48
CA ASN A 15 -12.55 23.00 15.90
C ASN A 15 -11.09 23.39 16.17
N GLY A 16 -10.86 24.02 17.33
CA GLY A 16 -9.52 24.31 17.87
C GLY A 16 -9.47 24.00 19.36
N THR A 17 -8.67 23.00 19.75
CA THR A 17 -8.58 22.55 21.16
C THR A 17 -7.22 22.91 21.75
N GLU A 18 -7.21 23.61 22.89
CA GLU A 18 -5.98 23.91 23.62
C GLU A 18 -5.43 22.64 24.29
N LYS A 19 -4.18 22.28 23.99
CA LYS A 19 -3.45 21.21 24.67
C LYS A 19 -3.08 21.66 26.07
N LYS A 20 -3.66 21.01 27.08
CA LYS A 20 -3.51 21.36 28.51
C LYS A 20 -2.14 20.99 29.10
N ASP A 21 -1.46 20.01 28.52
CA ASP A 21 -0.16 19.54 28.99
C ASP A 21 0.96 20.11 28.11
N ASN A 22 1.49 21.28 28.47
CA ASN A 22 2.74 21.76 27.89
C ASN A 22 3.73 22.22 28.97
N PRO A 23 4.84 21.49 29.19
CA PRO A 23 5.83 21.83 30.23
C PRO A 23 6.54 23.17 30.00
N GLU A 24 6.43 23.76 28.82
CA GLU A 24 7.11 25.00 28.42
C GLU A 24 6.28 26.29 28.63
N ASN A 25 5.10 26.22 29.26
CA ASN A 25 4.16 27.36 29.42
C ASN A 25 3.67 28.02 28.11
N ASN A 26 3.95 27.43 26.95
CA ASN A 26 3.41 27.88 25.67
C ASN A 26 2.03 27.26 25.41
N LYS A 27 1.05 28.05 24.96
CA LYS A 27 -0.26 27.51 24.55
C LYS A 27 -0.11 26.79 23.20
N LYS A 28 -0.44 25.50 23.15
CA LYS A 28 -0.51 24.69 21.93
C LYS A 28 -1.97 24.42 21.59
N TYR A 29 -2.31 24.44 20.32
CA TYR A 29 -3.66 24.16 19.84
C TYR A 29 -3.63 23.09 18.77
N ASP A 30 -4.53 22.12 18.87
CA ASP A 30 -4.85 21.20 17.78
C ASP A 30 -6.00 21.80 16.96
N LEU A 31 -5.83 21.86 15.64
CA LEU A 31 -6.78 22.47 14.71
C LEU A 31 -7.31 21.42 13.74
N ASP A 32 -8.64 21.32 13.67
CA ASP A 32 -9.33 20.46 12.73
C ASP A 32 -9.81 21.30 11.55
N ILE A 33 -9.26 21.02 10.36
CA ILE A 33 -9.58 21.72 9.12
C ILE A 33 -10.01 20.68 8.09
N LYS A 34 -11.14 20.94 7.43
CA LYS A 34 -11.70 20.07 6.39
C LYS A 34 -11.65 20.78 5.04
N CYS A 35 -11.07 20.11 4.04
CA CYS A 35 -11.21 20.52 2.65
C CYS A 35 -12.64 20.18 2.17
N ILE A 36 -13.38 21.17 1.70
CA ILE A 36 -14.79 21.03 1.28
C ILE A 36 -15.00 21.21 -0.22
N ASP A 37 -14.01 21.74 -0.94
CA ASP A 37 -14.06 21.91 -2.40
C ASP A 37 -12.67 21.71 -3.04
N THR A 38 -12.66 21.49 -4.34
CA THR A 38 -11.45 21.42 -5.17
C THR A 38 -10.92 22.81 -5.52
N PHE A 39 -9.62 22.92 -5.78
CA PHE A 39 -8.97 24.16 -6.15
C PHE A 39 -7.76 23.92 -7.09
N SER A 40 -7.55 24.85 -8.01
CA SER A 40 -6.53 24.76 -9.07
C SER A 40 -5.19 25.40 -8.72
N GLU A 41 -5.10 26.11 -7.59
CA GLU A 41 -3.91 26.82 -7.15
C GLU A 41 -3.67 26.59 -5.67
N ASP A 42 -2.40 26.46 -5.27
CA ASP A 42 -2.01 26.27 -3.87
C ASP A 42 -2.68 27.31 -2.97
N LYS A 43 -3.17 26.85 -1.82
CA LYS A 43 -3.83 27.69 -0.82
C LYS A 43 -2.94 27.82 0.41
N LEU A 44 -3.04 28.97 1.08
CA LEU A 44 -2.34 29.23 2.32
C LEU A 44 -3.36 29.48 3.42
N ILE A 45 -3.44 28.56 4.37
CA ILE A 45 -4.30 28.69 5.54
C ILE A 45 -3.46 29.27 6.67
N GLU A 46 -3.89 30.40 7.21
CA GLU A 46 -3.16 31.12 8.24
C GLU A 46 -3.94 31.08 9.56
N ALA A 47 -3.24 30.84 10.66
CA ALA A 47 -3.81 30.87 12.01
C ALA A 47 -3.30 32.09 12.76
N TYR A 48 -4.21 32.88 13.32
CA TYR A 48 -3.93 34.14 14.00
C TYR A 48 -4.38 34.11 15.46
N ALA A 49 -3.49 34.52 16.37
CA ALA A 49 -3.88 34.94 17.72
C ALA A 49 -4.48 36.35 17.65
N THR A 50 -5.77 36.48 17.99
CA THR A 50 -6.47 37.77 18.09
C THR A 50 -6.49 38.22 19.55
N TYR A 51 -6.03 39.44 19.84
CA TYR A 51 -6.00 40.03 21.18
C TYR A 51 -7.24 40.88 21.46
N PRO A 52 -7.54 41.22 22.74
CA PRO A 52 -8.71 42.01 23.10
C PRO A 52 -8.76 43.40 22.46
N ASP A 53 -7.60 43.97 22.13
CA ASP A 53 -7.45 45.25 21.43
C ASP A 53 -7.69 45.14 19.90
N GLY A 54 -8.02 43.94 19.41
CA GLY A 54 -8.23 43.66 17.99
C GLY A 54 -6.95 43.39 17.20
N SER A 55 -5.76 43.53 17.82
CA SER A 55 -4.50 43.21 17.15
C SER A 55 -4.42 41.71 16.86
N LYS A 56 -3.74 41.36 15.76
CA LYS A 56 -3.55 39.98 15.30
C LYS A 56 -2.07 39.65 15.24
N LYS A 57 -1.70 38.44 15.67
CA LYS A 57 -0.37 37.87 15.50
C LYS A 57 -0.48 36.55 14.77
N LEU A 58 0.27 36.39 13.68
CA LEU A 58 0.36 35.11 12.97
C LEU A 58 1.03 34.06 13.86
N CYS A 59 0.37 32.91 14.02
CA CYS A 59 0.78 31.82 14.92
C CYS A 59 1.06 30.51 14.18
N GLY A 60 0.56 30.37 12.94
CA GLY A 60 0.81 29.20 12.12
C GLY A 60 0.37 29.43 10.69
N GLN A 61 0.97 28.69 9.77
CA GLN A 61 0.61 28.67 8.37
C GLN A 61 0.64 27.22 7.86
N LEU A 62 -0.34 26.86 7.06
CA LEU A 62 -0.44 25.59 6.37
C LEU A 62 -0.59 25.86 4.87
N ARG A 63 0.41 25.45 4.09
CA ARG A 63 0.30 25.46 2.63
C ARG A 63 -0.35 24.17 2.17
N VAL A 64 -1.49 24.28 1.49
CA VAL A 64 -2.21 23.16 0.89
C VAL A 64 -1.99 23.20 -0.62
N LEU A 65 -1.50 22.10 -1.18
CA LEU A 65 -1.20 22.03 -2.61
C LEU A 65 -2.48 21.89 -3.44
N ALA A 66 -2.49 22.52 -4.62
CA ALA A 66 -3.58 22.41 -5.59
C ALA A 66 -3.94 20.95 -5.90
N ASN A 67 -5.22 20.69 -6.21
CA ASN A 67 -5.64 19.38 -6.66
C ASN A 67 -4.90 19.00 -7.95
N ASN A 68 -4.39 17.76 -7.99
CA ASN A 68 -3.74 17.19 -9.17
C ASN A 68 -4.71 16.23 -9.88
N GLU A 69 -4.32 15.76 -11.07
CA GLU A 69 -5.03 14.64 -11.71
C GLU A 69 -5.09 13.43 -10.76
N VAL A 70 -6.25 12.80 -10.68
CA VAL A 70 -6.43 11.54 -9.96
C VAL A 70 -5.89 10.41 -10.82
N LEU A 71 -4.86 9.71 -10.35
CA LEU A 71 -4.29 8.55 -11.03
C LEU A 71 -4.97 7.28 -10.55
N LYS A 72 -5.18 6.32 -11.46
CA LYS A 72 -5.76 5.02 -11.11
C LYS A 72 -4.67 3.97 -10.96
N PHE A 73 -4.65 3.31 -9.81
CA PHE A 73 -3.70 2.24 -9.50
C PHE A 73 -4.41 0.90 -9.37
N CYS A 74 -4.19 0.00 -10.34
CA CYS A 74 -4.83 -1.31 -10.39
C CYS A 74 -4.16 -2.31 -9.44
N VAL A 75 -4.96 -2.87 -8.54
CA VAL A 75 -4.51 -3.80 -7.50
C VAL A 75 -5.41 -5.03 -7.49
N LEU A 76 -4.83 -6.22 -7.41
CA LEU A 76 -5.54 -7.49 -7.34
C LEU A 76 -5.34 -8.11 -5.95
N PHE A 77 -6.44 -8.15 -5.19
CA PHE A 77 -6.47 -8.83 -3.91
C PHE A 77 -6.74 -10.32 -4.09
N ILE A 78 -5.92 -11.15 -3.47
CA ILE A 78 -5.93 -12.60 -3.59
C ILE A 78 -6.08 -13.19 -2.19
N LYS A 79 -7.19 -13.87 -1.93
CA LYS A 79 -7.34 -14.69 -0.71
C LYS A 79 -6.64 -16.00 -0.96
N VAL A 80 -5.56 -16.24 -0.22
CA VAL A 80 -4.81 -17.48 -0.36
C VAL A 80 -5.42 -18.51 0.58
N GLY A 81 -5.98 -19.56 -0.01
CA GLY A 81 -6.45 -20.73 0.71
C GLY A 81 -5.34 -21.74 0.92
N LEU A 82 -5.05 -22.05 2.19
CA LEU A 82 -4.14 -23.12 2.57
C LEU A 82 -4.87 -24.15 3.40
N LYS A 83 -4.85 -25.43 2.98
CA LYS A 83 -5.31 -26.55 3.81
C LYS A 83 -4.26 -26.93 4.85
N VAL A 84 -4.58 -26.71 6.11
CA VAL A 84 -3.75 -27.00 7.28
C VAL A 84 -4.45 -28.06 8.13
N ASP A 85 -3.80 -29.21 8.35
CA ASP A 85 -4.32 -30.32 9.15
C ASP A 85 -5.77 -30.74 8.79
N GLY A 86 -6.16 -30.57 7.51
CA GLY A 86 -7.48 -30.92 7.01
C GLY A 86 -8.46 -29.74 6.85
N SER A 87 -8.17 -28.60 7.48
CA SER A 87 -9.02 -27.40 7.50
C SER A 87 -8.51 -26.32 6.56
N TRP A 88 -9.42 -25.57 5.93
CA TRP A 88 -9.05 -24.43 5.08
C TRP A 88 -8.83 -23.18 5.91
N GLU A 89 -7.65 -22.58 5.75
CA GLU A 89 -7.30 -21.27 6.30
C GLU A 89 -7.42 -20.21 5.21
N ARG A 90 -8.37 -19.28 5.37
CA ARG A 90 -8.64 -18.14 4.47
C ARG A 90 -9.07 -16.92 5.27
N ALA A 91 -8.54 -15.75 4.91
CA ALA A 91 -8.96 -14.47 5.48
C ALA A 91 -9.30 -13.46 4.39
N ASN A 92 -10.30 -12.64 4.68
CA ASN A 92 -10.55 -11.41 3.93
C ASN A 92 -9.68 -10.30 4.51
N LEU A 93 -9.38 -9.29 3.68
CA LEU A 93 -8.98 -8.01 4.23
C LEU A 93 -10.15 -7.37 4.98
N SER A 94 -9.87 -6.78 6.13
CA SER A 94 -10.81 -5.98 6.90
C SER A 94 -11.14 -4.67 6.18
N ASN A 95 -12.27 -4.06 6.55
CA ASN A 95 -12.62 -2.73 6.05
C ASN A 95 -11.61 -1.67 6.49
N ALA A 96 -11.04 -1.81 7.70
CA ALA A 96 -10.04 -0.89 8.23
C ALA A 96 -8.77 -0.87 7.36
N GLU A 97 -8.27 -2.02 6.91
CA GLU A 97 -7.13 -2.12 6.00
C GLU A 97 -7.39 -1.41 4.67
N LYS A 98 -8.58 -1.59 4.09
CA LYS A 98 -8.95 -0.93 2.84
C LYS A 98 -9.06 0.58 3.00
N THR A 99 -9.71 1.04 4.07
CA THR A 99 -9.82 2.47 4.38
C THR A 99 -8.45 3.09 4.62
N GLN A 100 -7.57 2.42 5.36
CA GLN A 100 -6.22 2.95 5.61
C GLN A 100 -5.38 3.01 4.33
N MET A 101 -5.47 1.98 3.48
CA MET A 101 -4.86 2.00 2.14
C MET A 101 -5.37 3.19 1.31
N GLU A 102 -6.68 3.37 1.21
CA GLU A 102 -7.29 4.47 0.46
C GLU A 102 -6.85 5.82 1.00
N ASN A 103 -6.89 6.02 2.32
CA ASN A 103 -6.46 7.26 2.97
C ASN A 103 -5.00 7.62 2.64
N ILE A 104 -4.10 6.63 2.68
CA ILE A 104 -2.68 6.83 2.39
C ILE A 104 -2.44 7.18 0.91
N PHE A 105 -3.08 6.49 -0.03
CA PHE A 105 -2.93 6.77 -1.46
C PHE A 105 -3.65 8.05 -1.92
N ASN A 106 -4.76 8.42 -1.27
CA ASN A 106 -5.49 9.65 -1.54
C ASN A 106 -4.65 10.91 -1.26
N GLN A 107 -3.70 10.86 -0.31
CA GLN A 107 -2.75 11.96 -0.08
C GLN A 107 -1.92 12.30 -1.32
N ALA A 108 -1.71 11.33 -2.22
CA ALA A 108 -1.00 11.50 -3.48
C ALA A 108 -1.95 11.66 -4.69
N MET A 109 -3.26 11.85 -4.48
CA MET A 109 -4.29 11.83 -5.53
C MET A 109 -4.22 10.56 -6.37
N ILE A 110 -4.12 9.40 -5.71
CA ILE A 110 -4.12 8.08 -6.34
C ILE A 110 -5.33 7.30 -5.84
N GLU A 111 -6.21 6.94 -6.76
CA GLU A 111 -7.34 6.06 -6.53
C GLU A 111 -6.90 4.60 -6.73
N VAL A 112 -7.03 3.78 -5.69
CA VAL A 112 -6.75 2.33 -5.79
C VAL A 112 -7.98 1.64 -6.36
N ILE A 113 -7.83 1.07 -7.55
CA ILE A 113 -8.88 0.32 -8.24
C ILE A 113 -8.61 -1.17 -8.07
N SER A 114 -9.59 -1.89 -7.54
CA SER A 114 -9.52 -3.35 -7.44
C SER A 114 -10.73 -4.01 -8.12
N PRO A 115 -10.52 -5.10 -8.87
CA PRO A 115 -11.60 -5.96 -9.31
C PRO A 115 -12.07 -6.80 -8.11
N PRO A 116 -13.13 -7.62 -8.26
CA PRO A 116 -13.53 -8.55 -7.21
C PRO A 116 -12.34 -9.40 -6.73
N THR A 117 -12.26 -9.61 -5.41
CA THR A 117 -11.22 -10.42 -4.79
C THR A 117 -11.20 -11.83 -5.41
N VAL A 118 -10.00 -12.31 -5.74
CA VAL A 118 -9.79 -13.65 -6.28
C VAL A 118 -9.50 -14.61 -5.13
N GLU A 119 -10.09 -15.79 -5.15
CA GLU A 119 -9.71 -16.88 -4.24
C GLU A 119 -8.70 -17.78 -4.96
N PHE A 120 -7.60 -18.08 -4.28
CA PHE A 120 -6.52 -18.88 -4.84
C PHE A 120 -6.08 -19.95 -3.86
N ASP A 121 -6.34 -21.19 -4.22
CA ASP A 121 -6.02 -22.35 -3.40
C ASP A 121 -4.66 -22.92 -3.78
N ILE A 122 -3.76 -23.00 -2.80
CA ILE A 122 -2.37 -23.46 -2.98
C ILE A 122 -2.15 -24.91 -2.52
N THR A 123 -3.19 -25.62 -2.09
CA THR A 123 -3.08 -27.03 -1.63
C THR A 123 -3.55 -28.04 -2.66
N PRO A 124 -2.95 -29.26 -2.65
CA PRO A 124 -3.07 -30.21 -3.75
C PRO A 124 -4.47 -30.80 -3.87
N THR A 125 -5.18 -30.40 -4.92
CA THR A 125 -5.93 -31.32 -5.76
C THR A 125 -5.43 -31.14 -7.19
N THR A 126 -5.37 -32.23 -7.94
CA THR A 126 -4.73 -32.37 -9.27
C THR A 126 -5.19 -31.30 -10.30
N PRO A 127 -4.42 -31.11 -11.40
CA PRO A 127 -3.68 -29.92 -11.86
C PRO A 127 -4.53 -28.69 -12.30
N PRO A 128 -3.91 -27.54 -12.61
CA PRO A 128 -2.55 -27.42 -13.14
C PRO A 128 -1.51 -27.40 -12.02
N ALA A 129 -0.47 -28.21 -12.20
CA ALA A 129 0.63 -28.38 -11.26
C ALA A 129 1.15 -27.02 -10.75
N GLY A 130 1.12 -26.83 -9.43
CA GLY A 130 1.46 -25.56 -8.82
C GLY A 130 1.46 -25.60 -7.30
N ILE A 131 2.58 -26.06 -6.73
CA ILE A 131 3.05 -25.75 -5.36
C ILE A 131 2.45 -26.59 -4.20
N ASP A 132 1.87 -27.73 -4.58
CA ASP A 132 2.26 -29.08 -4.13
C ASP A 132 3.32 -29.14 -3.02
N SER A 133 2.90 -29.57 -1.82
CA SER A 133 3.62 -30.03 -0.61
C SER A 133 4.77 -29.18 -0.05
N ARG A 134 5.53 -28.50 -0.89
CA ARG A 134 6.70 -27.70 -0.54
C ARG A 134 6.36 -26.48 0.30
N ILE A 135 5.26 -25.76 0.03
CA ILE A 135 4.84 -24.66 0.92
C ILE A 135 4.38 -25.21 2.27
N THR A 136 3.54 -26.26 2.29
CA THR A 136 3.05 -26.86 3.55
C THR A 136 4.20 -27.46 4.37
N ASN A 137 5.25 -27.96 3.71
CA ASN A 137 6.46 -28.47 4.37
C ASN A 137 7.33 -27.36 4.99
N LEU A 138 7.09 -26.09 4.65
CA LEU A 138 7.72 -24.96 5.33
C LEU A 138 7.00 -24.61 6.64
N LEU A 139 5.81 -25.17 6.91
CA LEU A 139 5.09 -24.91 8.15
C LEU A 139 5.74 -25.67 9.31
N GLU A 140 5.95 -24.96 10.42
CA GLU A 140 6.35 -25.54 11.70
C GLU A 140 5.19 -25.52 12.70
N SER A 141 5.33 -26.28 13.78
CA SER A 141 4.37 -26.31 14.90
C SER A 141 5.06 -25.94 16.20
N HIS A 142 4.37 -25.19 17.06
CA HIS A 142 4.78 -24.93 18.44
C HIS A 142 3.73 -25.50 19.41
N SER A 143 4.03 -25.57 20.71
CA SER A 143 3.12 -26.11 21.73
C SER A 143 1.71 -25.52 21.56
N GLY A 144 0.71 -26.37 21.27
CA GLY A 144 -0.67 -25.93 21.02
C GLY A 144 -1.20 -26.10 19.58
N SER A 145 -0.49 -26.79 18.69
CA SER A 145 -0.91 -27.20 17.32
C SER A 145 -1.01 -26.12 16.23
N ASP A 146 -0.90 -24.83 16.55
CA ASP A 146 -0.85 -23.76 15.53
C ASP A 146 0.32 -23.99 14.53
N LYS A 147 0.00 -23.94 13.24
CA LYS A 147 0.96 -24.00 12.13
C LYS A 147 1.36 -22.59 11.69
N PHE A 148 2.64 -22.37 11.43
CA PHE A 148 3.15 -21.07 11.04
C PHE A 148 4.33 -21.19 10.07
N PHE A 149 4.58 -20.14 9.29
CA PHE A 149 5.82 -20.00 8.55
C PHE A 149 6.92 -19.47 9.49
N PRO A 150 8.02 -20.19 9.68
CA PRO A 150 9.13 -19.68 10.49
C PRO A 150 9.75 -18.46 9.80
N LYS A 151 10.03 -17.40 10.57
CA LYS A 151 10.67 -16.17 10.06
C LYS A 151 12.18 -16.36 9.83
N ARG A 152 12.81 -17.33 10.49
CA ARG A 152 14.26 -17.60 10.37
C ARG A 152 14.65 -18.01 8.95
N ASN A 153 15.87 -17.63 8.55
CA ASN A 153 16.48 -18.01 7.27
C ASN A 153 15.65 -17.66 6.02
N GLY A 154 14.80 -16.61 6.08
CA GLY A 154 13.98 -16.16 4.95
C GLY A 154 12.91 -17.15 4.51
N ILE A 155 12.47 -18.06 5.38
CA ILE A 155 11.46 -19.07 5.02
C ILE A 155 10.10 -18.43 4.71
N SER A 156 9.69 -17.40 5.47
CA SER A 156 8.49 -16.59 5.17
C SER A 156 8.55 -15.99 3.76
N ASP A 157 9.70 -15.44 3.39
CA ASP A 157 9.90 -14.75 2.11
C ASP A 157 9.89 -15.76 0.97
N ARG A 158 10.53 -16.93 1.19
CA ARG A 158 10.48 -18.06 0.27
C ARG A 158 9.06 -18.56 0.08
N ALA A 159 8.28 -18.71 1.16
CA ALA A 159 6.88 -19.10 1.08
C ALA A 159 6.09 -18.09 0.25
N GLY A 160 6.27 -16.79 0.51
CA GLY A 160 5.65 -15.72 -0.27
C GLY A 160 5.99 -15.76 -1.76
N GLY A 161 7.27 -15.92 -2.10
CA GLY A 161 7.73 -16.06 -3.49
C GLY A 161 7.16 -17.30 -4.18
N MET A 162 7.03 -18.40 -3.45
CA MET A 162 6.35 -19.61 -3.94
C MET A 162 4.87 -19.32 -4.20
N ILE A 163 4.12 -18.77 -3.25
CA ILE A 163 2.69 -18.43 -3.42
C ILE A 163 2.47 -17.60 -4.69
N ASN A 164 3.32 -16.57 -4.89
CA ASN A 164 3.23 -15.74 -6.08
C ASN A 164 3.49 -16.53 -7.37
N GLY A 165 4.56 -17.32 -7.42
CA GLY A 165 4.88 -18.14 -8.59
C GLY A 165 3.76 -19.13 -8.93
N ALA A 166 3.08 -19.69 -7.92
CA ALA A 166 1.90 -20.54 -8.10
C ALA A 166 0.77 -19.77 -8.76
N PHE A 167 0.47 -18.58 -8.24
CA PHE A 167 -0.61 -17.75 -8.74
C PHE A 167 -0.35 -17.30 -10.18
N GLU A 168 0.87 -16.83 -10.48
CA GLU A 168 1.26 -16.47 -11.84
C GLU A 168 1.18 -17.67 -12.80
N GLY A 169 1.65 -18.84 -12.36
CA GLY A 169 1.54 -20.08 -13.12
C GLY A 169 0.09 -20.44 -13.41
N HIS A 170 -0.78 -20.36 -12.40
CA HIS A 170 -2.22 -20.56 -12.57
C HIS A 170 -2.82 -19.62 -13.61
N LEU A 171 -2.54 -18.31 -13.50
CA LEU A 171 -3.00 -17.31 -14.47
C LEU A 171 -2.51 -17.62 -15.89
N ARG A 172 -1.26 -18.08 -16.07
CA ARG A 172 -0.75 -18.49 -17.39
C ARG A 172 -1.50 -19.70 -17.94
N ASN A 173 -1.75 -20.70 -17.10
CA ASN A 173 -2.46 -21.93 -17.50
C ASN A 173 -3.90 -21.66 -17.96
N ILE A 174 -4.58 -20.71 -17.33
CA ILE A 174 -5.94 -20.30 -17.74
C ILE A 174 -5.94 -19.17 -18.80
N GLY A 175 -4.78 -18.76 -19.31
CA GLY A 175 -4.65 -17.71 -20.32
C GLY A 175 -5.01 -16.30 -19.83
N GLN A 176 -5.01 -16.05 -18.52
CA GLN A 176 -5.37 -14.76 -17.91
C GLN A 176 -4.16 -13.94 -17.44
N TYR A 177 -2.93 -14.46 -17.53
CA TYR A 177 -1.74 -13.73 -17.04
C TYR A 177 -1.61 -12.32 -17.63
N GLU A 178 -1.73 -12.19 -18.95
CA GLU A 178 -1.63 -10.89 -19.64
C GLU A 178 -2.73 -9.90 -19.23
N ARG A 179 -3.91 -10.40 -18.80
CA ARG A 179 -4.98 -9.54 -18.28
C ARG A 179 -4.59 -8.87 -16.96
N PHE A 180 -3.81 -9.57 -16.14
CA PHE A 180 -3.46 -9.15 -14.79
C PHE A 180 -2.00 -8.69 -14.65
N SER A 181 -1.21 -8.71 -15.72
CA SER A 181 0.24 -8.44 -15.68
C SER A 181 0.63 -7.02 -15.26
N ASN A 182 -0.32 -6.07 -15.25
CA ASN A 182 -0.11 -4.70 -14.75
C ASN A 182 -0.76 -4.44 -13.38
N TYR A 183 -1.39 -5.45 -12.78
CA TYR A 183 -1.92 -5.34 -11.43
C TYR A 183 -0.78 -5.61 -10.44
N MET A 184 -0.80 -4.90 -9.33
CA MET A 184 -0.06 -5.32 -8.15
C MET A 184 -0.79 -6.47 -7.46
N PHE A 185 -0.08 -7.53 -7.11
CA PHE A 185 -0.66 -8.69 -6.44
C PHE A 185 -0.49 -8.58 -4.93
N ILE A 186 -1.60 -8.73 -4.21
CA ILE A 186 -1.64 -8.74 -2.75
C ILE A 186 -2.20 -10.09 -2.31
N HIS A 187 -1.32 -10.94 -1.80
CA HIS A 187 -1.64 -12.25 -1.28
C HIS A 187 -1.97 -12.12 0.21
N ASN A 188 -3.24 -12.31 0.57
CA ASN A 188 -3.65 -12.38 1.96
C ASN A 188 -3.63 -13.84 2.43
N VAL A 189 -2.68 -14.17 3.29
CA VAL A 189 -2.39 -15.52 3.77
C VAL A 189 -2.83 -15.64 5.22
N ASN A 190 -3.81 -16.51 5.49
CA ASN A 190 -4.34 -16.70 6.84
C ASN A 190 -3.47 -17.60 7.73
N ILE A 191 -2.15 -17.39 7.69
CA ILE A 191 -1.17 -18.15 8.46
C ILE A 191 -0.16 -17.17 9.05
N LYS A 192 0.22 -17.36 10.31
CA LYS A 192 1.22 -16.50 10.96
C LYS A 192 2.60 -16.75 10.35
N ALA A 193 3.41 -15.71 10.21
CA ALA A 193 4.84 -15.83 9.97
C ALA A 193 5.60 -15.37 11.22
N GLN A 194 6.20 -16.29 11.96
CA GLN A 194 6.76 -15.97 13.28
C GLN A 194 7.90 -16.90 13.70
N ASN A 195 8.72 -16.47 14.66
CA ASN A 195 9.61 -17.34 15.41
C ASN A 195 9.16 -17.38 16.89
N PRO A 196 9.13 -18.55 17.54
CA PRO A 196 8.92 -18.62 18.99
C PRO A 196 10.07 -17.96 19.75
N LEU A 197 9.74 -17.23 20.81
CA LEU A 197 10.65 -16.62 21.77
C LEU A 197 10.36 -17.20 23.18
N PRO A 198 11.25 -16.99 24.18
CA PRO A 198 10.97 -17.34 25.57
C PRO A 198 9.66 -16.72 26.09
N ASP A 199 9.10 -17.31 27.15
CA ASP A 199 7.89 -16.83 27.84
C ASP A 199 6.64 -16.72 26.95
N ASN A 200 6.45 -17.64 26.00
CA ASN A 200 5.33 -17.66 25.04
C ASN A 200 5.20 -16.38 24.19
N LYS A 201 6.31 -15.68 23.96
CA LYS A 201 6.36 -14.54 23.04
C LYS A 201 6.68 -15.02 21.63
N PHE A 202 6.35 -14.20 20.63
CA PHE A 202 6.63 -14.48 19.24
C PHE A 202 7.23 -13.24 18.56
N ASP A 203 8.26 -13.46 17.75
CA ASP A 203 8.75 -12.45 16.80
C ASP A 203 8.02 -12.66 15.47
N GLN A 204 7.11 -11.76 15.12
CA GLN A 204 6.17 -11.91 14.02
C GLN A 204 6.54 -11.03 12.83
N THR A 205 6.27 -11.52 11.62
CA THR A 205 6.26 -10.77 10.36
C THR A 205 4.82 -10.65 9.90
N ASN A 206 4.32 -9.43 9.84
CA ASN A 206 2.92 -9.15 9.49
C ASN A 206 2.72 -9.01 7.99
N GLY A 207 3.73 -8.52 7.28
CA GLY A 207 3.73 -8.38 5.84
C GLY A 207 5.14 -8.38 5.28
N PHE A 208 5.24 -8.63 3.99
CA PHE A 208 6.49 -8.54 3.25
C PHE A 208 6.24 -8.15 1.80
N THR A 209 7.17 -7.35 1.27
CA THR A 209 7.21 -6.95 -0.13
C THR A 209 8.43 -7.54 -0.83
N ALA A 210 8.18 -8.35 -1.86
CA ALA A 210 9.22 -8.69 -2.83
C ALA A 210 9.35 -7.54 -3.83
N VAL A 211 10.19 -6.54 -3.50
CA VAL A 211 10.30 -5.26 -4.22
C VAL A 211 10.54 -5.42 -5.72
N SER A 212 11.33 -6.43 -6.13
CA SER A 212 11.64 -6.69 -7.55
C SER A 212 10.46 -7.27 -8.35
N SER A 213 9.49 -7.90 -7.69
CA SER A 213 8.32 -8.51 -8.34
C SER A 213 7.03 -7.71 -8.13
N GLY A 214 7.02 -6.69 -7.26
CA GLY A 214 5.81 -5.91 -6.97
C GLY A 214 4.73 -6.74 -6.31
N VAL A 215 5.14 -7.69 -5.48
CA VAL A 215 4.27 -8.66 -4.81
C VAL A 215 4.27 -8.38 -3.34
N ILE A 216 3.08 -8.32 -2.76
CA ILE A 216 2.87 -8.16 -1.32
C ILE A 216 2.27 -9.45 -0.79
N VAL A 217 2.81 -9.92 0.33
CA VAL A 217 2.26 -11.04 1.09
C VAL A 217 1.94 -10.52 2.49
N LEU A 218 0.68 -10.66 2.88
CA LEU A 218 0.18 -10.32 4.21
C LEU A 218 -0.05 -11.63 4.98
N PHE A 219 0.52 -11.73 6.17
CA PHE A 219 0.38 -12.88 7.05
C PHE A 219 -0.66 -12.60 8.13
N LEU A 220 -1.25 -13.66 8.71
CA LEU A 220 -2.20 -13.51 9.80
C LEU A 220 -1.60 -12.70 10.96
N GLY A 221 -2.38 -11.77 11.52
CA GLY A 221 -1.97 -10.89 12.63
C GLY A 221 -1.46 -9.52 12.21
N HIS A 222 -1.54 -9.19 10.91
CA HIS A 222 -1.25 -7.84 10.43
C HIS A 222 -2.26 -6.79 10.91
N GLU A 223 -1.76 -5.56 11.06
CA GLU A 223 -2.56 -4.38 11.39
C GLU A 223 -2.98 -3.63 10.11
N ALA A 224 -3.95 -2.72 10.23
CA ALA A 224 -4.51 -1.96 9.11
C ALA A 224 -3.47 -1.16 8.32
N GLU A 225 -2.40 -0.73 8.98
CA GLU A 225 -1.28 0.01 8.43
C GLU A 225 -0.28 -0.86 7.67
N THR A 226 -0.32 -2.19 7.87
CA THR A 226 0.64 -3.12 7.24
C THR A 226 0.51 -3.10 5.73
N LEU A 227 -0.72 -3.18 5.21
CA LEU A 227 -0.97 -3.17 3.77
C LEU A 227 -0.42 -1.90 3.08
N PRO A 228 -0.80 -0.68 3.48
CA PRO A 228 -0.24 0.53 2.87
C PRO A 228 1.27 0.68 3.10
N HIS A 229 1.84 0.19 4.21
CA HIS A 229 3.30 0.17 4.42
C HIS A 229 4.00 -0.66 3.34
N GLU A 230 3.55 -1.89 3.11
CA GLU A 230 4.11 -2.76 2.08
C GLU A 230 3.91 -2.20 0.66
N MET A 231 2.73 -1.62 0.38
CA MET A 231 2.50 -0.94 -0.91
C MET A 231 3.45 0.23 -1.14
N MET A 232 3.86 0.92 -0.07
CA MET A 232 4.85 2.00 -0.18
C MET A 232 6.25 1.47 -0.53
N HIS A 233 6.63 0.28 -0.07
CA HIS A 233 7.84 -0.38 -0.53
C HIS A 233 7.78 -0.77 -2.02
N VAL A 234 6.62 -1.21 -2.53
CA VAL A 234 6.45 -1.51 -3.97
C VAL A 234 6.66 -0.26 -4.86
N VAL A 235 6.20 0.91 -4.41
CA VAL A 235 6.44 2.16 -5.17
C VAL A 235 7.89 2.65 -5.09
N GLY A 236 8.75 1.94 -4.36
CA GLY A 236 10.18 2.20 -4.23
C GLY A 236 10.50 3.20 -3.13
N LEU A 237 9.73 3.21 -2.04
CA LEU A 237 10.03 4.03 -0.87
C LEU A 237 10.68 3.18 0.24
N PRO A 238 11.85 3.59 0.76
CA PRO A 238 12.47 2.95 1.91
C PRO A 238 11.80 3.40 3.21
N HIS A 239 12.15 2.76 4.33
CA HIS A 239 11.80 3.30 5.66
C HIS A 239 12.32 4.74 5.83
N THR A 240 11.58 5.56 6.57
CA THR A 240 11.92 6.98 6.75
C THR A 240 13.23 7.21 7.50
N TYR A 241 13.72 6.20 8.22
CA TYR A 241 14.97 6.23 8.97
C TYR A 241 16.13 5.54 8.25
N THR A 242 15.93 5.06 7.02
CA THR A 242 16.99 4.49 6.20
C THR A 242 17.75 5.61 5.48
N GLY A 243 19.08 5.55 5.55
CA GLY A 243 19.97 6.45 4.81
C GLY A 243 20.30 5.96 3.41
N LYS A 244 20.76 6.89 2.55
CA LYS A 244 21.10 6.62 1.15
C LYS A 244 22.25 5.61 0.98
N GLU A 245 23.11 5.52 1.99
CA GLU A 245 24.18 4.54 2.11
C GLU A 245 23.68 3.09 2.19
N THR A 246 22.44 2.88 2.67
CA THR A 246 21.79 1.57 2.76
C THR A 246 20.85 1.34 1.59
N GLU A 247 20.04 2.34 1.24
CA GLU A 247 19.07 2.27 0.15
C GLU A 247 19.17 3.49 -0.76
N SER A 248 19.61 3.29 -2.01
CA SER A 248 19.89 4.39 -2.96
C SER A 248 18.69 5.29 -3.28
N ASN A 249 17.47 4.80 -3.05
CA ASN A 249 16.19 5.49 -3.21
C ASN A 249 15.75 6.29 -1.97
N ALA A 250 16.50 6.23 -0.86
CA ALA A 250 16.33 7.09 0.30
C ALA A 250 16.77 8.51 -0.02
N GLU A 251 15.83 9.44 0.07
CA GLU A 251 16.03 10.85 -0.27
C GLU A 251 16.29 11.72 0.95
N TYR A 252 15.63 11.37 2.06
CA TYR A 252 15.69 12.07 3.32
C TYR A 252 15.60 11.05 4.45
N THR A 253 16.29 11.31 5.56
CA THR A 253 16.39 10.39 6.69
C THR A 253 15.98 11.09 7.98
N TRP A 254 15.04 10.49 8.70
CA TRP A 254 14.55 10.96 9.99
C TRP A 254 15.00 10.03 11.10
N LYS A 255 14.90 10.52 12.34
CA LYS A 255 15.11 9.68 13.51
C LYS A 255 14.00 8.61 13.56
N ALA A 256 14.40 7.35 13.64
CA ALA A 256 13.46 6.24 13.75
C ALA A 256 12.49 6.42 14.92
N ARG A 257 11.23 6.03 14.70
CA ARG A 257 10.14 6.06 15.68
C ARG A 257 9.81 7.46 16.19
N THR A 258 9.82 8.46 15.31
CA THR A 258 9.49 9.84 15.73
C THR A 258 8.43 10.51 14.86
N THR A 259 7.98 9.83 13.81
CA THR A 259 7.04 10.39 12.84
C THR A 259 5.73 9.60 12.80
N ASP A 260 4.69 10.22 12.28
CA ASP A 260 3.41 9.60 11.93
C ASP A 260 3.40 9.06 10.49
N ASN A 261 4.57 8.97 9.84
CA ASN A 261 4.69 8.49 8.49
C ASN A 261 4.43 6.98 8.42
N ILE A 262 3.72 6.53 7.38
CA ILE A 262 3.39 5.11 7.19
C ILE A 262 4.63 4.20 7.14
N LEU A 263 5.79 4.71 6.70
CA LEU A 263 7.04 3.98 6.58
C LEU A 263 7.93 4.03 7.84
N ASP A 264 7.46 4.61 8.95
CA ASP A 264 8.13 4.55 10.24
C ASP A 264 7.63 3.33 11.06
N TYR A 265 8.36 2.97 12.12
CA TYR A 265 7.99 1.96 13.12
C TYR A 265 7.61 2.58 14.46
N SER A 266 7.08 3.80 14.42
CA SER A 266 6.63 4.54 15.61
C SER A 266 5.44 3.91 16.34
N HIS A 267 4.72 2.98 15.70
CA HIS A 267 3.70 2.12 16.35
C HIS A 267 4.29 1.20 17.43
N GLN A 268 5.60 0.93 17.40
CA GLN A 268 6.30 0.08 18.39
C GLN A 268 6.64 0.82 19.69
N LEU A 269 6.26 2.09 19.82
CA LEU A 269 6.46 2.88 21.02
C LEU A 269 5.32 2.72 22.03
N THR A 270 5.60 3.11 23.27
CA THR A 270 4.60 3.29 24.31
C THR A 270 4.70 4.73 24.86
N PRO A 271 3.74 5.62 24.57
CA PRO A 271 2.57 5.42 23.71
C PRO A 271 2.93 5.29 22.23
N ALA A 272 2.13 4.50 21.50
CA ALA A 272 2.29 4.32 20.06
C ALA A 272 1.90 5.60 19.31
N ILE A 273 2.60 5.89 18.22
CA ILE A 273 2.23 6.96 17.28
C ILE A 273 1.50 6.33 16.11
N SER A 274 0.29 6.78 15.82
CA SER A 274 -0.49 6.33 14.66
C SER A 274 0.21 6.73 13.36
N ARG A 275 0.32 5.78 12.43
CA ARG A 275 1.05 5.96 11.17
C ARG A 275 0.08 6.26 10.03
N VAL A 276 -0.26 7.53 9.86
CA VAL A 276 -1.37 7.98 9.00
C VAL A 276 -0.95 8.91 7.88
N THR A 277 0.34 9.27 7.78
CA THR A 277 0.81 10.27 6.82
C THR A 277 1.81 9.73 5.81
N THR A 278 1.91 10.46 4.71
CA THR A 278 3.00 10.44 3.73
C THR A 278 3.40 11.87 3.39
N TRP A 279 4.57 12.06 2.81
CA TRP A 279 5.11 13.38 2.50
C TRP A 279 5.12 13.69 1.00
N GLN A 280 5.21 14.97 0.66
CA GLN A 280 5.15 15.46 -0.71
C GLN A 280 6.09 14.72 -1.69
N TRP A 281 7.34 14.46 -1.28
CA TRP A 281 8.30 13.74 -2.13
C TRP A 281 7.91 12.27 -2.32
N GLN A 282 7.28 11.64 -1.32
CA GLN A 282 6.73 10.29 -1.42
C GLN A 282 5.55 10.27 -2.40
N TRP A 283 4.70 11.30 -2.39
CA TRP A 283 3.60 11.45 -3.35
C TRP A 283 4.14 11.48 -4.78
N GLN A 284 5.20 12.25 -5.03
CA GLN A 284 5.82 12.33 -6.36
C GLN A 284 6.36 10.98 -6.84
N LYS A 285 6.98 10.19 -5.95
CA LYS A 285 7.46 8.84 -6.27
C LYS A 285 6.31 7.87 -6.54
N ALA A 286 5.28 7.85 -5.69
CA ALA A 286 4.09 7.04 -5.88
C ALA A 286 3.39 7.36 -7.22
N ARG A 287 3.17 8.65 -7.52
CA ARG A 287 2.57 9.10 -8.79
C ARG A 287 3.43 8.70 -9.99
N SER A 288 4.75 8.83 -9.89
CA SER A 288 5.68 8.43 -10.94
C SER A 288 5.66 6.92 -11.18
N PHE A 289 5.54 6.12 -10.11
CA PHE A 289 5.36 4.67 -10.21
C PHE A 289 4.07 4.33 -10.97
N VAL A 290 2.92 4.88 -10.55
CA VAL A 290 1.62 4.59 -11.17
C VAL A 290 1.61 4.98 -12.65
N ARG A 291 2.11 6.17 -13.01
CA ARG A 291 2.23 6.59 -14.41
C ARG A 291 3.09 5.64 -15.26
N ARG A 292 4.17 5.08 -14.70
CA ARG A 292 4.98 4.07 -15.40
C ARG A 292 4.20 2.79 -15.66
N GLN A 293 3.39 2.33 -14.70
CA GLN A 293 2.53 1.15 -14.90
C GLN A 293 1.48 1.40 -15.98
N THR A 294 0.79 2.55 -15.94
CA THR A 294 -0.20 2.91 -16.98
C THR A 294 0.43 3.00 -18.37
N ARG A 295 1.63 3.59 -18.50
CA ARG A 295 2.34 3.67 -19.79
C ARG A 295 2.71 2.30 -20.35
N LYS A 296 3.18 1.38 -19.50
CA LYS A 296 3.48 -0.01 -19.90
C LYS A 296 2.23 -0.68 -20.46
N GLU A 297 1.08 -0.50 -19.81
CA GLU A 297 -0.17 -1.07 -20.27
C GLU A 297 -0.64 -0.49 -21.60
N ASN A 298 -0.63 0.84 -21.75
CA ASN A 298 -1.02 1.49 -23.00
C ASN A 298 -0.15 1.02 -24.18
N ASN A 299 1.16 0.90 -23.97
CA ASN A 299 2.08 0.39 -24.99
C ASN A 299 1.78 -1.07 -25.37
N ARG A 300 1.40 -1.91 -24.40
CA ARG A 300 1.00 -3.30 -24.65
C ARG A 300 -0.27 -3.38 -25.50
N VAL A 301 -1.33 -2.67 -25.10
CA VAL A 301 -2.62 -2.63 -25.81
C VAL A 301 -2.44 -2.15 -27.26
N MET A 302 -1.61 -1.12 -27.47
CA MET A 302 -1.27 -0.64 -28.82
C MET A 302 -0.57 -1.71 -29.65
N LYS A 303 0.42 -2.42 -29.08
CA LYS A 303 1.13 -3.50 -29.78
C LYS A 303 0.18 -4.63 -30.18
N GLU A 304 -0.70 -5.08 -29.28
CA GLU A 304 -1.69 -6.12 -29.57
C GLU A 304 -2.67 -5.70 -30.67
N SER A 305 -3.10 -4.44 -30.65
CA SER A 305 -4.01 -3.89 -31.66
C SER A 305 -3.35 -3.84 -33.03
N MET A 306 -2.06 -3.46 -33.09
CA MET A 306 -1.28 -3.46 -34.32
C MET A 306 -1.06 -4.88 -34.88
N GLU A 307 -0.79 -5.87 -34.03
CA GLU A 307 -0.64 -7.26 -34.49
C GLU A 307 -1.96 -7.85 -34.99
N LYS A 308 -3.10 -7.55 -34.34
CA LYS A 308 -4.43 -7.90 -34.85
C LYS A 308 -4.71 -7.26 -36.21
N LEU A 309 -4.39 -5.97 -36.37
CA LEU A 309 -4.56 -5.27 -37.64
C LEU A 309 -3.72 -5.92 -38.76
N LYS A 310 -2.44 -6.23 -38.50
CA LYS A 310 -1.57 -6.94 -39.45
C LYS A 310 -2.12 -8.31 -39.84
N ALA A 311 -2.64 -9.07 -38.88
CA ALA A 311 -3.25 -10.38 -39.14
C ALA A 311 -4.48 -10.26 -40.05
N THR A 312 -5.37 -9.31 -39.78
CA THR A 312 -6.55 -9.02 -40.61
C THR A 312 -6.16 -8.58 -42.02
N MET A 313 -5.16 -7.69 -42.16
CA MET A 313 -4.67 -7.27 -43.47
C MET A 313 -4.08 -8.44 -44.27
N LYS A 314 -3.32 -9.33 -43.61
CA LYS A 314 -2.76 -10.53 -44.26
C LYS A 314 -3.84 -11.52 -44.70
N GLN A 315 -4.93 -11.66 -43.93
CA GLN A 315 -6.07 -12.51 -44.27
C GLN A 315 -6.90 -11.94 -45.44
N ASN A 316 -6.97 -10.62 -45.57
CA ASN A 316 -7.75 -9.94 -46.62
C ASN A 316 -6.95 -9.68 -47.91
N MET A 317 -5.61 -9.78 -47.90
CA MET A 317 -4.77 -9.60 -49.08
C MET A 317 -5.02 -10.58 -50.25
N PRO A 318 -5.35 -11.87 -50.03
CA PRO A 318 -5.71 -12.79 -51.12
C PRO A 318 -6.98 -12.39 -51.87
N ASN A 319 -7.96 -11.78 -51.19
CA ASN A 319 -9.25 -11.38 -51.79
C ASN A 319 -9.17 -10.12 -52.66
N ILE A 320 -8.15 -9.26 -52.45
CA ILE A 320 -7.94 -8.06 -53.27
C ILE A 320 -7.29 -8.42 -54.61
N LYS A 321 -6.43 -9.45 -54.65
CA LYS A 321 -5.82 -9.92 -55.90
C LYS A 321 -6.77 -10.69 -56.82
N SER A 322 -7.93 -11.14 -56.32
CA SER A 322 -8.98 -11.78 -57.14
C SER A 322 -10.08 -10.81 -57.61
N GLN A 323 -10.00 -9.54 -57.20
CA GLN A 323 -10.95 -8.46 -57.57
C GLN A 323 -10.31 -7.35 -58.43
N LEU A 324 -9.01 -7.43 -58.69
CA LEU A 324 -8.24 -6.64 -59.65
C LEU A 324 -7.82 -7.54 -60.81
#